data_AF-A0A914YKW0-F1
#
_entry.id   AF-A0A914YKW0-F1
#
_cell.length_a   1.000
_cell.length_b   1.000
_cell.length_c   1.000
_cell.angle_alpha   90.00
_cell.angle_beta   90.00
_cell.angle_gamma   90.00
#
_symmetry.space_group_name_H-M   'P 1'
#
loop_
_entity.id
_entity.type
_entity.pdbx_description
1 polymer ?
#
loop_
_entity_poly.entity_id
_entity_poly.type
_entity_poly.pdbx_seq_one_letter_code
_entity_poly.pdbx_strand_id
1 'polypeptide(L)'
;MQNNVGQFHGGSYKTEHRDTNSMLYVMLQPEAKLHALPGSMVAMSPQVQLKGKSKFSLKKMFIGGQMAMSTFTGPGEVLLAPPIW
;
A
#
# COMPACT_ATOMS: atom_id res chain seq x y z
N MET A 1 -10.30 -18.41 14.65
CA MET A 1 -9.10 -17.63 15.03
C MET A 1 -8.78 -16.75 13.84
N GLN A 2 -8.89 -15.43 13.99
CA GLN A 2 -8.72 -14.47 12.89
C GLN A 2 -7.25 -14.51 12.43
N ASN A 3 -6.95 -15.00 11.23
CA ASN A 3 -5.58 -15.01 10.70
C ASN A 3 -5.20 -13.60 10.25
N ASN A 4 -4.76 -12.80 11.22
CA ASN A 4 -4.29 -11.43 11.05
C ASN A 4 -2.88 -11.35 10.42
N VAL A 5 -2.28 -12.48 10.10
CA VAL A 5 -0.96 -12.60 9.48
C VAL A 5 -1.03 -13.52 8.28
N GLY A 6 -0.25 -13.24 7.25
CA GLY A 6 -0.18 -14.06 6.06
C GLY A 6 1.09 -13.82 5.25
N GLN A 7 1.37 -14.72 4.31
CA GLN A 7 2.48 -14.60 3.37
C GLN A 7 1.94 -14.56 1.94
N PHE A 8 2.66 -13.87 1.07
CA PHE A 8 2.37 -13.80 -0.36
C PHE A 8 3.68 -13.89 -1.14
N HIS A 9 3.57 -14.10 -2.45
CA HIS A 9 4.76 -14.14 -3.30
C HIS A 9 5.46 -12.77 -3.30
N GLY A 10 6.61 -12.70 -2.63
CA GLY A 10 7.36 -11.45 -2.45
C GLY A 10 7.22 -10.79 -1.08
N GLY A 11 6.56 -11.42 -0.10
CA GLY A 11 6.48 -10.79 1.22
C GLY A 11 5.57 -11.45 2.24
N SER A 12 5.35 -10.73 3.34
CA SER A 12 4.36 -11.08 4.35
C SER A 12 3.59 -9.86 4.80
N TYR A 13 2.42 -10.07 5.38
CA TYR A 13 1.63 -9.00 5.94
C TYR A 13 1.11 -9.36 7.33
N LYS A 14 0.86 -8.33 8.12
CA LYS A 14 0.20 -8.39 9.42
C LYS A 14 -0.80 -7.25 9.51
N THR A 15 -2.07 -7.58 9.69
CA THR A 15 -3.13 -6.61 9.98
C THR A 15 -3.28 -6.51 11.49
N GLU A 16 -3.05 -5.34 12.06
CA GLU A 16 -3.39 -5.07 13.45
C GLU A 16 -4.67 -4.28 13.54
N HIS A 17 -5.58 -4.74 14.39
CA HIS A 17 -6.82 -4.06 14.72
C HIS A 17 -6.72 -3.57 16.15
N ARG A 18 -6.70 -2.25 16.33
CA ARG A 18 -6.95 -1.59 17.62
C ARG A 18 -8.41 -1.16 17.65
N ASP A 19 -8.97 -0.97 18.84
CA ASP A 19 -10.42 -0.79 19.10
C ASP A 19 -11.21 0.09 18.12
N THR A 20 -10.57 1.06 17.46
CA THR A 20 -11.18 1.93 16.43
C THR A 20 -10.36 2.10 15.16
N ASN A 21 -9.20 1.44 15.03
CA ASN A 21 -8.26 1.66 13.92
C ASN A 21 -7.63 0.36 13.44
N SER A 22 -7.49 0.20 12.13
CA SER A 22 -6.77 -0.92 11.53
C SER A 22 -5.50 -0.45 10.85
N MET A 23 -4.40 -1.14 11.08
CA MET A 23 -3.08 -0.90 10.47
C MET A 23 -2.64 -2.15 9.73
N LEU A 24 -2.12 -1.98 8.52
CA LEU A 24 -1.55 -3.06 7.72
C LEU A 24 -0.04 -2.88 7.65
N TYR A 25 0.68 -3.83 8.21
CA TYR A 25 2.13 -3.97 8.11
C TYR A 25 2.44 -4.91 6.96
N VAL A 26 3.30 -4.50 6.03
CA VAL A 26 3.73 -5.32 4.90
C VAL A 26 5.25 -5.37 4.88
N MET A 27 5.81 -6.58 4.91
CA MET A 27 7.21 -6.84 4.62
C MET A 27 7.35 -7.20 3.14
N LEU A 28 8.11 -6.39 2.41
CA LEU A 28 8.41 -6.61 1.00
C LEU A 28 9.83 -7.19 0.85
N GLN A 29 9.96 -8.11 -0.10
CA GLN A 29 11.23 -8.60 -0.62
C GLN A 29 11.72 -7.70 -1.78
N PRO A 30 13.01 -7.77 -2.17
CA PRO A 30 13.59 -6.84 -3.15
C PRO A 30 12.84 -6.68 -4.47
N GLU A 31 12.24 -7.75 -4.98
CA GLU A 31 11.53 -7.75 -6.28
C GLU A 31 10.01 -7.60 -6.16
N ALA A 32 9.50 -7.48 -4.92
CA ALA A 32 8.07 -7.40 -4.67
C ALA A 32 7.51 -6.01 -4.98
N LYS A 33 6.26 -5.99 -5.44
CA LYS A 33 5.53 -4.76 -5.74
C LYS A 33 4.23 -4.76 -4.94
N LEU A 34 4.04 -3.72 -4.16
CA LEU A 34 2.81 -3.46 -3.44
C LEU A 34 2.11 -2.27 -4.08
N HIS A 35 0.84 -2.44 -4.45
CA HIS A 35 0.00 -1.36 -4.92
C HIS A 35 -0.95 -0.93 -3.81
N ALA A 36 -0.95 0.35 -3.47
CA ALA A 36 -1.84 0.91 -2.46
C ALA A 36 -2.52 2.20 -2.94
N LEU A 37 -3.58 2.58 -2.24
CA LEU A 37 -4.26 3.84 -2.49
C LEU A 37 -3.33 5.01 -2.14
N PRO A 38 -3.31 6.09 -2.94
CA PRO A 38 -2.66 7.32 -2.56
C PRO A 38 -3.20 7.81 -1.21
N GLY A 39 -2.33 8.29 -0.33
CA GLY A 39 -2.71 8.76 1.00
C GLY A 39 -2.94 7.66 2.05
N SER A 40 -2.93 6.37 1.68
CA SER A 40 -3.03 5.27 2.64
C SER A 40 -1.71 4.94 3.35
N MET A 41 -0.59 5.52 2.93
CA MET A 41 0.73 5.24 3.52
C MET A 41 0.92 6.01 4.82
N VAL A 42 1.33 5.30 5.88
CA VAL A 42 1.71 5.90 7.16
C VAL A 42 3.23 6.00 7.29
N ALA A 43 3.94 4.92 6.97
CA ALA A 43 5.40 4.87 7.04
C ALA A 43 5.97 3.85 6.05
N MET A 44 7.24 4.02 5.68
CA MET A 44 7.99 3.05 4.88
C MET A 44 9.47 3.04 5.28
N SER A 45 10.14 1.90 5.09
CA SER A 45 11.60 1.81 5.21
C SER A 45 12.30 2.64 4.12
N PRO A 46 13.49 3.21 4.38
CA PRO A 46 14.19 4.09 3.44
C PRO A 46 14.65 3.39 2.15
N GLN A 47 14.75 2.06 2.14
CA GLN A 47 15.10 1.24 0.98
C GLN A 47 13.91 0.97 0.06
N VAL A 48 12.67 1.23 0.53
CA VAL A 48 11.47 1.06 -0.27
C VAL A 48 11.32 2.26 -1.20
N GLN A 49 11.25 1.99 -2.50
CA GLN A 49 11.00 2.99 -3.53
C GLN A 49 9.50 3.19 -3.71
N LEU A 50 9.07 4.45 -3.66
CA LEU A 50 7.70 4.86 -3.93
C LEU A 50 7.60 5.44 -5.35
N LYS A 51 6.76 4.85 -6.19
CA LYS A 51 6.39 5.37 -7.50
C LYS A 51 4.90 5.70 -7.55
N GLY A 52 4.58 7.00 -7.55
CA GLY A 52 3.22 7.48 -7.80
C GLY A 52 2.89 7.40 -9.29
N LYS A 53 1.85 6.65 -9.67
CA LYS A 53 1.29 6.71 -11.03
C LYS A 53 0.11 7.66 -11.02
N SER A 54 0.39 8.97 -11.12
CA SER A 54 -0.64 9.94 -11.45
C SER A 54 -0.83 9.94 -12.97
N LYS A 55 -1.76 9.13 -13.48
CA LYS A 55 -2.22 9.27 -14.88
C LYS A 55 -3.17 10.46 -14.95
N PHE A 56 -2.63 11.67 -14.79
CA PHE A 56 -3.32 12.93 -15.06
C PHE A 56 -3.44 13.13 -16.57
N SER A 57 -4.05 12.16 -17.25
CA SER A 57 -4.46 12.35 -18.64
C SER A 57 -5.78 13.08 -18.58
N LEU A 58 -5.83 14.31 -19.09
CA LEU A 58 -7.06 15.09 -19.25
C LEU A 58 -8.20 14.26 -19.90
N LYS A 59 -7.86 13.30 -20.78
CA LYS A 59 -8.82 12.35 -21.37
C LYS A 59 -9.53 11.44 -20.35
N LYS A 60 -8.90 11.11 -19.21
CA LYS A 60 -9.51 10.29 -18.15
C LYS A 60 -10.33 11.10 -17.15
N MET A 61 -10.17 12.42 -17.11
CA MET A 61 -11.02 13.32 -16.32
C MET A 61 -12.45 13.37 -16.89
N PHE A 62 -12.60 13.26 -18.21
CA PHE A 62 -13.91 13.18 -18.87
C PHE A 62 -14.62 11.83 -18.74
N ILE A 63 -13.91 10.76 -18.36
CA ILE A 63 -14.45 9.38 -18.25
C ILE A 63 -14.69 8.99 -16.77
N GLY A 64 -14.58 9.93 -15.83
CA GLY A 64 -14.90 9.70 -14.41
C GLY A 64 -13.99 8.70 -13.69
N GLY A 65 -12.83 8.37 -14.26
CA GLY A 65 -11.99 7.25 -13.79
C GLY A 65 -10.55 7.65 -13.54
N GLN A 66 -10.30 8.49 -12.52
CA GLN A 66 -8.96 8.73 -12.01
C GLN A 66 -8.67 7.79 -10.82
N MET A 67 -8.27 6.54 -11.12
CA MET A 67 -7.67 5.68 -10.10
C MET A 67 -6.18 6.01 -10.01
N ALA A 68 -5.83 7.00 -9.19
CA ALA A 68 -4.45 7.22 -8.79
C ALA A 68 -4.01 6.04 -7.91
N MET A 69 -2.81 5.49 -8.15
CA MET A 69 -2.27 4.33 -7.42
C MET A 69 -0.80 4.60 -7.05
N SER A 70 -0.44 4.29 -5.81
CA SER A 70 0.94 4.30 -5.33
C SER A 70 1.54 2.90 -5.44
N THR A 71 2.73 2.78 -6.02
CA THR A 71 3.45 1.51 -6.14
C THR A 71 4.71 1.55 -5.28
N PHE A 72 4.83 0.62 -4.35
CA PHE A 72 5.98 0.43 -3.46
C PHE A 72 6.79 -0.76 -3.95
N THR A 73 8.10 -0.59 -4.07
CA THR A 73 9.01 -1.64 -4.55
C THR A 73 10.31 -1.62 -3.78
N GLY A 74 10.86 -2.79 -3.48
CA GLY A 74 12.13 -2.93 -2.77
C GLY A 74 11.97 -3.59 -1.41
N PRO A 75 13.10 -3.98 -0.79
CA PRO A 75 13.07 -4.68 0.48
C PRO A 75 12.74 -3.71 1.62
N GLY A 76 11.84 -4.12 2.51
CA GLY A 76 11.56 -3.36 3.72
C GLY A 76 10.10 -3.38 4.13
N GLU A 77 9.82 -2.55 5.13
CA GLU A 77 8.50 -2.41 5.72
C GLU A 77 7.69 -1.30 5.05
N VAL A 78 6.41 -1.55 4.84
CA VAL A 78 5.41 -0.53 4.48
C VAL A 78 4.24 -0.64 5.45
N LEU A 79 3.91 0.47 6.10
CA LEU A 79 2.72 0.62 6.94
C LEU A 79 1.64 1.36 6.17
N LEU A 80 0.47 0.75 6.09
CA LEU A 80 -0.72 1.33 5.48
C LEU A 80 -1.85 1.46 6.50
N ALA A 81 -2.61 2.53 6.39
CA ALA A 81 -3.87 2.74 7.11
C ALA A 81 -5.00 3.05 6.12
N PRO A 82 -6.25 2.71 6.47
CA PRO A 82 -7.41 3.14 5.71
C PRO A 82 -7.43 4.67 5.54
N PRO A 83 -7.72 5.19 4.33
CA PRO A 83 -7.76 6.64 4.08
C PRO A 83 -9.04 7.32 4.61
N ILE A 84 -9.98 6.57 5.20
CA ILE A 84 -11.28 7.04 5.69
C ILE A 84 -11.61 6.41 7.04
N TRP A 85 -12.32 7.17 7.86
CA TRP A 85 -12.91 6.81 9.16
C TRP A 85 -14.40 6.53 8.96
#